data_AF-A0A812WU65-F1
#
_entry.id   AF-A0A812WU65-F1
#
_cell.length_a   1.000
_cell.length_b   1.000
_cell.length_c   1.000
_cell.angle_alpha   90.00
_cell.angle_beta   90.00
_cell.angle_gamma   90.00
#
_symmetry.space_group_name_H-M   'P 1'
#
loop_
_entity.id
_entity.type
_entity.pdbx_description
1 polymer ?
#
loop_
_entity_poly.entity_id
_entity_poly.type
_entity_poly.pdbx_seq_one_letter_code
_entity_poly.pdbx_strand_id
1 'polypeptide(L)'
;MPRLWRRLDADGSGEVSLNEFVKLMYKYELAMWPESTDEELARVVRIVDAAVDRWHHAAGNWYKVFLFIDTQGSGTITYEDLRRFLRGGFPDLHLGTKELHNEDIYRLWKVLDPGARMRIPKSDFLAHMRRLGALPAIMDAKRMKVPVETPRDWAAELAQAPDLRRDSLRAVAVKVLGVVQVWLARKGFSCPGPSSPEAWATLFQSVDFAGHGKLSYPAFQAAVLDRMKGRGRVAETELLALWRMVDVSRKMEVREEQFSNILYRLQTETWPRLCPADFERHIEVLNAAAHKWHRASGNWYKILTLCDEEKSGKLSFEEFNKVVRKNFPGLSISQEEISEDQLRGIWRSMDADQSGWVSVQEFMVWMRSNARNRNLHRHMNDTEAKRRLLEEQQRQEGHVPTKTMEELLSAKRQLEARVLAYLSRKGLRLKIKD
;
A
#
# COMPACT_ATOMS: atom_id res chain seq x y z
N MET A 1 16.14 -18.58 -35.13
CA MET A 1 15.30 -17.37 -35.16
C MET A 1 13.87 -17.57 -34.62
N PRO A 2 13.04 -18.55 -35.03
CA PRO A 2 11.63 -18.64 -34.61
C PRO A 2 11.39 -18.94 -33.12
N ARG A 3 12.36 -19.58 -32.45
CA ARG A 3 12.31 -19.86 -31.00
C ARG A 3 12.71 -18.67 -30.14
N LEU A 4 13.58 -17.80 -30.65
CA LEU A 4 13.98 -16.56 -29.96
C LEU A 4 12.86 -15.53 -30.08
N TRP A 5 12.24 -15.43 -31.27
CA TRP A 5 11.08 -14.56 -31.49
C TRP A 5 9.94 -14.86 -30.52
N ARG A 6 9.53 -16.12 -30.39
CA ARG A 6 8.52 -16.56 -29.39
C ARG A 6 8.89 -16.31 -27.92
N ARG A 7 10.17 -16.04 -27.62
CA ARG A 7 10.62 -15.67 -26.27
C ARG A 7 10.63 -14.16 -26.07
N LEU A 8 10.80 -13.40 -27.16
CA LEU A 8 10.79 -11.94 -27.18
C LEU A 8 9.38 -11.38 -27.24
N ASP A 9 8.49 -12.01 -27.99
CA ASP A 9 7.06 -11.74 -28.06
C ASP A 9 6.36 -12.61 -27.00
N ALA A 10 6.47 -12.18 -25.74
CA ALA A 10 6.02 -12.97 -24.60
C ALA A 10 4.50 -12.87 -24.40
N ASP A 11 3.89 -11.77 -24.87
CA ASP A 11 2.45 -11.57 -24.87
C ASP A 11 1.74 -12.14 -26.11
N GLY A 12 2.50 -12.56 -27.14
CA GLY A 12 1.96 -13.18 -28.35
C GLY A 12 1.29 -12.18 -29.28
N SER A 13 1.63 -10.90 -29.16
CA SER A 13 1.11 -9.80 -29.97
C SER A 13 1.61 -9.84 -31.42
N GLY A 14 2.70 -10.57 -31.70
CA GLY A 14 3.38 -10.56 -32.99
C GLY A 14 4.38 -9.41 -33.16
N GLU A 15 4.51 -8.54 -32.16
CA GLU A 15 5.52 -7.48 -32.08
C GLU A 15 6.40 -7.70 -30.83
N VAL A 16 7.56 -7.04 -30.75
CA VAL A 16 8.42 -7.09 -29.56
C VAL A 16 8.55 -5.69 -29.01
N SER A 17 7.95 -5.46 -27.85
CA SER A 17 8.09 -4.18 -27.16
C SER A 17 9.49 -4.05 -26.54
N LEU A 18 9.94 -2.80 -26.32
CA LEU A 18 11.20 -2.52 -25.62
C LEU A 18 11.21 -3.17 -24.22
N ASN A 19 10.07 -3.20 -23.53
CA ASN A 19 9.94 -3.81 -22.21
C ASN A 19 10.13 -5.33 -22.24
N GLU A 20 9.60 -6.02 -23.26
CA GLU A 20 9.80 -7.46 -23.40
C GLU A 20 11.24 -7.80 -23.77
N PHE A 21 11.87 -7.03 -24.66
CA PHE A 21 13.28 -7.16 -24.97
C PHE A 21 14.15 -6.98 -23.72
N VAL A 22 13.94 -5.90 -22.97
CA VAL A 22 14.69 -5.61 -21.73
C VAL A 22 14.49 -6.69 -20.68
N LYS A 23 13.25 -7.15 -20.46
CA LYS A 23 12.96 -8.24 -19.52
C LYS A 23 13.62 -9.55 -19.92
N LEU A 24 13.64 -9.88 -21.22
CA LEU A 24 14.31 -11.09 -21.69
C LEU A 24 15.83 -11.00 -21.48
N MET A 25 16.45 -9.87 -21.84
CA MET A 25 17.88 -9.65 -21.64
C MET A 25 18.27 -9.74 -20.16
N TYR A 26 17.48 -9.10 -19.30
CA TYR A 26 17.71 -9.15 -17.86
C TYR A 26 17.52 -10.58 -17.29
N LYS A 27 16.54 -11.37 -17.77
CA LYS A 27 16.42 -12.78 -17.39
C LYS A 27 17.67 -13.59 -17.72
N TYR A 28 18.28 -13.35 -18.89
CA TYR A 28 19.54 -13.99 -19.26
C TYR A 28 20.70 -13.53 -18.38
N GLU A 29 20.78 -12.23 -18.10
CA GLU A 29 21.78 -11.66 -17.19
C GLU A 29 21.68 -12.28 -15.79
N LEU A 30 20.47 -12.34 -15.22
CA LEU A 30 20.20 -12.94 -13.92
C LEU A 30 20.56 -14.44 -13.88
N ALA A 31 20.35 -15.17 -14.98
CA ALA A 31 20.74 -16.57 -15.11
C ALA A 31 22.26 -16.76 -15.10
N MET A 32 23.02 -15.78 -15.60
CA MET A 32 24.50 -15.81 -15.59
C MET A 32 25.11 -15.39 -14.24
N TRP A 33 24.34 -14.72 -13.38
CA TRP A 33 24.81 -14.31 -12.06
C TRP A 33 25.05 -15.53 -11.14
N PRO A 34 26.02 -15.45 -10.21
CA PRO A 34 26.40 -16.58 -9.37
C PRO A 34 25.24 -17.12 -8.55
N GLU A 35 25.17 -18.44 -8.42
CA GLU A 35 24.31 -19.09 -7.43
C GLU A 35 24.84 -18.83 -6.02
N SER A 36 23.97 -19.03 -5.02
CA SER A 36 24.28 -18.76 -3.61
C SER A 36 23.79 -19.88 -2.72
N THR A 37 24.56 -20.16 -1.67
CA THR A 37 24.12 -20.96 -0.52
C THR A 37 23.41 -20.09 0.52
N ASP A 38 22.59 -20.70 1.38
CA ASP A 38 21.95 -20.00 2.49
C ASP A 38 23.00 -19.41 3.46
N GLU A 39 24.14 -20.08 3.64
CA GLU A 39 25.27 -19.61 4.45
C GLU A 39 25.92 -18.34 3.91
N GLU A 40 26.14 -18.29 2.59
CA GLU A 40 26.71 -17.11 1.93
C GLU A 40 25.76 -15.92 2.03
N LEU A 41 24.47 -16.13 1.79
CA LEU A 41 23.46 -15.07 1.89
C LEU A 41 23.32 -14.57 3.33
N ALA A 42 23.32 -15.47 4.32
CA ALA A 42 23.30 -15.10 5.73
C ALA A 42 24.53 -14.27 6.12
N ARG A 43 25.73 -14.62 5.59
CA ARG A 43 26.94 -13.82 5.76
C ARG A 43 26.78 -12.43 5.16
N VAL A 44 26.28 -12.32 3.92
CA VAL A 44 26.06 -11.03 3.26
C VAL A 44 25.11 -10.16 4.07
N VAL A 45 23.97 -10.70 4.51
CA VAL A 45 22.99 -9.95 5.30
C VAL A 45 23.58 -9.50 6.64
N ARG A 46 24.40 -10.31 7.32
CA ARG A 46 25.10 -9.87 8.54
C ARG A 46 26.07 -8.71 8.30
N ILE A 47 26.82 -8.73 7.19
CA ILE A 47 27.73 -7.63 6.83
C ILE A 47 26.93 -6.34 6.62
N VAL A 48 25.85 -6.42 5.85
CA VAL A 48 24.96 -5.28 5.60
C VAL A 48 24.34 -4.77 6.90
N ASP A 49 23.82 -5.66 7.75
CA ASP A 49 23.18 -5.29 9.01
C ASP A 49 24.16 -4.61 9.98
N ALA A 50 25.39 -5.12 10.07
CA ALA A 50 26.45 -4.52 10.88
C ALA A 50 26.86 -3.12 10.37
N ALA A 51 26.91 -2.93 9.05
CA ALA A 51 27.16 -1.61 8.47
C ALA A 51 25.99 -0.64 8.69
N VAL A 52 24.75 -1.12 8.53
CA VAL A 52 23.54 -0.34 8.82
C VAL A 52 23.53 0.11 10.28
N ASP A 53 23.92 -0.75 11.22
CA ASP A 53 24.01 -0.38 12.63
C ASP A 53 25.08 0.67 12.90
N ARG A 54 26.26 0.49 12.27
CA ARG A 54 27.40 1.40 12.38
C ARG A 54 27.07 2.82 11.92
N TRP A 55 26.36 2.95 10.80
CA TRP A 55 26.07 4.25 10.18
C TRP A 55 24.71 4.85 10.57
N HIS A 56 23.73 4.02 10.93
CA HIS A 56 22.34 4.46 11.12
C HIS A 56 21.67 3.97 12.40
N HIS A 57 22.37 3.22 13.25
CA HIS A 57 21.85 2.62 14.48
C HIS A 57 20.52 1.88 14.26
N ALA A 58 20.50 1.06 13.21
CA ALA A 58 19.29 0.48 12.64
C ALA A 58 19.40 -1.03 12.43
N ALA A 59 20.23 -1.74 13.20
CA ALA A 59 20.32 -3.20 13.15
C ALA A 59 18.94 -3.87 13.16
N GLY A 60 18.74 -4.82 12.25
CA GLY A 60 17.52 -5.58 12.05
C GLY A 60 16.32 -4.76 11.55
N ASN A 61 16.46 -3.45 11.31
CA ASN A 61 15.39 -2.58 10.84
C ASN A 61 15.40 -2.46 9.31
N TRP A 62 15.08 -3.57 8.64
CA TRP A 62 15.05 -3.64 7.18
C TRP A 62 14.07 -2.68 6.50
N TYR A 63 13.05 -2.18 7.23
CA TYR A 63 12.17 -1.14 6.69
C TYR A 63 12.89 0.21 6.60
N LYS A 64 13.62 0.60 7.64
CA LYS A 64 14.45 1.81 7.59
C LYS A 64 15.54 1.69 6.52
N VAL A 65 16.13 0.51 6.36
CA VAL A 65 17.07 0.22 5.26
C VAL A 65 16.39 0.40 3.90
N PHE A 66 15.19 -0.14 3.70
CA PHE A 66 14.44 0.05 2.47
C PHE A 66 14.23 1.53 2.15
N LEU A 67 13.84 2.34 3.14
CA LEU A 67 13.65 3.79 2.94
C LEU A 67 14.94 4.52 2.56
N PHE A 68 16.09 4.08 3.06
CA PHE A 68 17.38 4.64 2.63
C PHE A 68 17.71 4.30 1.17
N ILE A 69 17.28 3.13 0.69
CA ILE A 69 17.48 2.69 -0.69
C ILE A 69 16.47 3.41 -1.63
N ASP A 70 15.19 3.44 -1.26
CA ASP A 70 14.10 4.06 -2.02
C ASP A 70 14.05 5.59 -1.79
N THR A 71 15.16 6.26 -2.11
CA THR A 71 15.31 7.72 -1.93
C THR A 71 14.27 8.56 -2.67
N GLN A 72 13.66 8.00 -3.72
CA GLN A 72 12.64 8.66 -4.54
C GLN A 72 11.21 8.37 -4.05
N GLY A 73 11.04 7.54 -3.01
CA GLY A 73 9.73 7.18 -2.47
C GLY A 73 8.84 6.46 -3.49
N SER A 74 9.43 5.66 -4.37
CA SER A 74 8.72 4.95 -5.44
C SER A 74 7.94 3.73 -4.93
N GLY A 75 8.22 3.28 -3.70
CA GLY A 75 7.68 2.06 -3.12
C GLY A 75 8.36 0.78 -3.63
N THR A 76 9.37 0.92 -4.50
CA THR A 76 10.14 -0.18 -5.09
C THR A 76 11.63 0.15 -5.10
N ILE A 77 12.50 -0.85 -5.13
CA ILE A 77 13.95 -0.64 -5.31
C ILE A 77 14.43 -1.37 -6.56
N THR A 78 15.42 -0.80 -7.23
CA THR A 78 16.14 -1.42 -8.35
C THR A 78 17.51 -1.93 -7.90
N TYR A 79 18.16 -2.72 -8.76
CA TYR A 79 19.51 -3.21 -8.50
C TYR A 79 20.49 -2.06 -8.27
N GLU A 80 20.37 -0.99 -9.06
CA GLU A 80 21.24 0.18 -8.93
C GLU A 80 20.95 0.97 -7.66
N ASP A 81 19.71 1.06 -7.19
CA ASP A 81 19.40 1.67 -5.89
C ASP A 81 20.09 0.90 -4.76
N LEU A 82 19.94 -0.43 -4.74
CA LEU A 82 20.58 -1.29 -3.74
C LEU A 82 22.11 -1.17 -3.82
N ARG A 83 22.68 -1.30 -5.02
CA ARG A 83 24.12 -1.21 -5.24
C ARG A 83 24.67 0.14 -4.78
N ARG A 84 23.98 1.23 -5.13
CA ARG A 84 24.34 2.58 -4.69
C ARG A 84 24.33 2.67 -3.17
N PHE A 85 23.26 2.24 -2.51
CA PHE A 85 23.18 2.27 -1.06
C PHE A 85 24.28 1.43 -0.37
N LEU A 86 24.65 0.29 -0.95
CA LEU A 86 25.73 -0.54 -0.39
C LEU A 86 27.11 0.08 -0.61
N ARG A 87 27.36 0.73 -1.77
CA ARG A 87 28.69 1.22 -2.18
C ARG A 87 28.95 2.70 -1.94
N GLY A 88 27.89 3.50 -1.87
CA GLY A 88 27.96 4.96 -1.80
C GLY A 88 28.62 5.45 -0.52
N GLY A 89 29.06 6.70 -0.52
CA GLY A 89 29.47 7.38 0.71
C GLY A 89 28.25 7.84 1.51
N PHE A 90 28.47 8.24 2.76
CA PHE A 90 27.40 8.73 3.65
C PHE A 90 26.44 9.68 2.90
N PRO A 91 25.11 9.46 2.95
CA PRO A 91 24.36 8.61 3.90
C PRO A 91 24.27 7.11 3.54
N ASP A 92 24.98 6.63 2.53
CA ASP A 92 25.03 5.21 2.17
C ASP A 92 26.07 4.44 3.04
N LEU A 93 26.20 3.12 2.86
CA LEU A 93 26.95 2.25 3.78
C LEU A 93 28.48 2.20 3.60
N HIS A 94 29.00 2.72 2.49
CA HIS A 94 30.42 2.73 2.16
C HIS A 94 31.11 1.37 2.28
N LEU A 95 30.42 0.28 1.90
CA LEU A 95 31.01 -1.06 1.94
C LEU A 95 32.03 -1.20 0.80
N GLY A 96 33.30 -1.35 1.16
CA GLY A 96 34.37 -1.60 0.20
C GLY A 96 34.28 -2.99 -0.45
N THR A 97 34.94 -3.19 -1.60
CA THR A 97 34.93 -4.48 -2.32
C THR A 97 35.60 -5.62 -1.55
N LYS A 98 36.47 -5.30 -0.58
CA LYS A 98 37.08 -6.27 0.34
C LYS A 98 36.12 -6.74 1.44
N GLU A 99 35.19 -5.88 1.86
CA GLU A 99 34.22 -6.19 2.93
C GLU A 99 33.00 -6.91 2.36
N LEU A 100 32.49 -6.44 1.22
CA LEU A 100 31.40 -7.07 0.48
C LEU A 100 31.83 -7.19 -0.99
N HIS A 101 31.93 -8.38 -1.56
CA HIS A 101 32.35 -8.54 -2.96
C HIS A 101 31.21 -8.14 -3.91
N ASN A 102 31.52 -7.79 -5.17
CA ASN A 102 30.46 -7.46 -6.14
C ASN A 102 29.56 -8.67 -6.43
N GLU A 103 30.15 -9.87 -6.47
CA GLU A 103 29.37 -11.09 -6.58
C GLU A 103 28.38 -11.28 -5.43
N ASP A 104 28.71 -10.84 -4.21
CA ASP A 104 27.79 -10.92 -3.08
C ASP A 104 26.54 -10.07 -3.28
N ILE A 105 26.68 -8.93 -3.97
CA ILE A 105 25.55 -8.06 -4.33
C ILE A 105 24.71 -8.72 -5.43
N TYR A 106 25.34 -9.35 -6.43
CA TYR A 106 24.62 -10.13 -7.45
C TYR A 106 23.84 -11.29 -6.83
N ARG A 107 24.48 -12.04 -5.94
CA ARG A 107 23.89 -13.15 -5.16
C ARG A 107 22.66 -12.68 -4.39
N LEU A 108 22.82 -11.59 -3.63
CA LEU A 108 21.72 -11.01 -2.86
C LEU A 108 20.56 -10.58 -3.76
N TRP A 109 20.85 -9.84 -4.84
CA TRP A 109 19.81 -9.35 -5.74
C TRP A 109 19.10 -10.48 -6.49
N LYS A 110 19.83 -11.51 -6.94
CA LYS A 110 19.25 -12.68 -7.60
C LYS A 110 18.21 -13.37 -6.72
N VAL A 111 18.45 -13.41 -5.41
CA VAL A 111 17.49 -13.94 -4.44
C VAL A 111 16.34 -12.99 -4.16
N LEU A 112 16.55 -11.66 -4.23
CA LEU A 112 15.48 -10.67 -4.10
C LEU A 112 14.54 -10.66 -5.32
N ASP A 113 15.04 -10.98 -6.52
CA ASP A 113 14.29 -10.90 -7.77
C ASP A 113 14.15 -12.24 -8.54
N PRO A 114 13.60 -13.31 -7.93
CA PRO A 114 13.52 -14.61 -8.58
C PRO A 114 12.65 -14.61 -9.84
N GLY A 115 11.72 -13.64 -9.96
CA GLY A 115 10.81 -13.48 -11.10
C GLY A 115 11.34 -12.58 -12.21
N ALA A 116 12.56 -12.04 -12.09
CA ALA A 116 13.14 -11.06 -13.00
C ALA A 116 12.23 -9.84 -13.25
N ARG A 117 11.69 -9.26 -12.18
CA ARG A 117 10.80 -8.09 -12.19
C ARG A 117 11.55 -6.77 -12.32
N MET A 118 12.86 -6.74 -12.08
CA MET A 118 13.75 -5.57 -12.08
C MET A 118 13.48 -4.53 -10.98
N ARG A 119 12.29 -4.57 -10.38
CA ARG A 119 11.84 -3.71 -9.29
C ARG A 119 11.29 -4.57 -8.17
N ILE A 120 11.82 -4.37 -6.98
CA ILE A 120 11.43 -5.13 -5.79
C ILE A 120 10.55 -4.25 -4.91
N PRO A 121 9.27 -4.61 -4.70
CA PRO A 121 8.41 -3.87 -3.79
C PRO A 121 8.88 -4.04 -2.34
N LYS A 122 8.55 -3.06 -1.50
CA LYS A 122 8.85 -3.05 -0.06
C LYS A 122 8.56 -4.37 0.64
N SER A 123 7.37 -4.96 0.40
CA SER A 123 6.94 -6.22 1.02
C SER A 123 7.95 -7.35 0.79
N ASP A 124 8.43 -7.47 -0.44
CA ASP A 124 9.26 -8.58 -0.88
C ASP A 124 10.67 -8.40 -0.35
N PHE A 125 11.21 -7.17 -0.40
CA PHE A 125 12.50 -6.86 0.21
C PHE A 125 12.52 -7.21 1.70
N LEU A 126 11.48 -6.79 2.44
CA LEU A 126 11.36 -7.06 3.87
C LEU A 126 11.29 -8.56 4.19
N ALA A 127 10.49 -9.31 3.43
CA ALA A 127 10.36 -10.75 3.60
C ALA A 127 11.72 -11.46 3.40
N HIS A 128 12.44 -11.13 2.31
CA HIS A 128 13.72 -11.76 2.01
C HIS A 128 14.79 -11.41 3.05
N MET A 129 14.98 -10.14 3.39
CA MET A 129 16.02 -9.73 4.34
C MET A 129 15.81 -10.30 5.74
N ARG A 130 14.55 -10.41 6.18
CA ARG A 130 14.22 -11.05 7.46
C ARG A 130 14.43 -12.56 7.43
N ARG A 131 14.01 -13.25 6.36
CA ARG A 131 14.29 -14.68 6.17
C ARG A 131 15.79 -14.96 6.25
N LEU A 132 16.58 -14.20 5.49
CA LEU A 132 18.03 -14.34 5.42
C LEU A 132 18.71 -14.03 6.77
N GLY A 133 18.23 -13.01 7.49
CA GLY A 133 18.71 -12.69 8.84
C GLY A 133 18.41 -13.76 9.90
N ALA A 134 17.35 -14.56 9.71
CA ALA A 134 16.98 -15.65 10.60
C ALA A 134 17.72 -16.98 10.31
N LEU A 135 18.38 -17.11 9.14
CA LEU A 135 19.06 -18.34 8.74
C LEU A 135 20.05 -18.89 9.77
N PRO A 136 20.92 -18.08 10.41
CA PRO A 136 21.84 -18.60 11.42
C PRO A 136 21.12 -19.31 12.57
N ALA A 137 20.06 -18.71 13.10
CA ALA A 137 19.27 -19.29 14.18
C ALA A 137 18.57 -20.60 13.76
N ILE A 138 18.04 -20.65 12.53
CA ILE A 138 17.41 -21.86 11.97
C ILE A 138 18.44 -22.98 11.81
N MET A 139 19.65 -22.66 11.35
CA MET A 139 20.73 -23.63 11.18
C MET A 139 21.27 -24.15 12.52
N ASP A 140 21.42 -23.26 13.51
CA ASP A 140 21.83 -23.63 14.87
C ASP A 140 20.77 -24.51 15.55
N ALA A 141 19.48 -24.18 15.38
CA ALA A 141 18.37 -25.00 15.86
C ALA A 141 18.30 -26.37 15.17
N LYS A 142 18.69 -26.49 13.90
CA LYS A 142 18.80 -27.79 13.21
C LYS A 142 19.99 -28.63 13.69
N ARG A 143 21.08 -27.98 14.13
CA ARG A 143 22.29 -28.65 14.67
C ARG A 143 22.12 -29.09 16.12
N MET A 144 21.43 -28.31 16.94
CA MET A 144 21.06 -28.70 18.30
C MET A 144 19.83 -29.60 18.26
N LYS A 145 19.98 -30.88 18.60
CA LYS A 145 18.85 -31.73 19.01
C LYS A 145 18.30 -31.17 20.32
N VAL A 146 17.47 -30.14 20.25
CA VAL A 146 16.72 -29.62 21.40
C VAL A 146 15.79 -30.73 21.88
N PRO A 147 15.71 -31.02 23.19
CA PRO A 147 14.72 -31.96 23.70
C PRO A 147 13.35 -31.50 23.21
N VAL A 148 12.64 -32.40 22.53
CA VAL A 148 11.27 -32.14 22.09
C VAL A 148 10.42 -32.00 23.35
N GLU A 149 10.24 -30.77 23.82
CA GLU A 149 9.06 -30.45 24.64
C GLU A 149 7.86 -30.99 23.88
N THR A 150 7.01 -31.74 24.56
CA THR A 150 5.74 -32.23 24.00
C THR A 150 5.09 -31.08 23.22
N PRO A 151 4.84 -31.23 21.90
CA PRO A 151 4.32 -30.15 21.08
C PRO A 151 3.04 -29.64 21.72
N ARG A 152 3.02 -28.36 22.10
CA ARG A 152 1.85 -27.72 22.68
C ARG A 152 0.66 -27.88 21.74
N ASP A 153 -0.43 -28.45 22.23
CA ASP A 153 -1.64 -28.67 21.43
C ASP A 153 -2.47 -27.39 21.36
N TRP A 154 -2.07 -26.51 20.46
CA TRP A 154 -2.75 -25.24 20.24
C TRP A 154 -4.21 -25.39 19.80
N ALA A 155 -4.55 -26.48 19.11
CA ALA A 155 -5.91 -26.73 18.66
C ALA A 155 -6.82 -27.07 19.84
N ALA A 156 -6.35 -27.92 20.76
CA ALA A 156 -7.06 -28.21 22.00
C ALA A 156 -7.23 -26.97 22.88
N GLU A 157 -6.18 -26.15 23.00
CA GLU A 157 -6.25 -24.89 23.76
C GLU A 157 -7.22 -23.87 23.13
N LEU A 158 -7.23 -23.74 21.80
CA LEU A 158 -8.18 -22.89 21.09
C LEU A 158 -9.64 -23.37 21.25
N ALA A 159 -9.84 -24.69 21.31
CA ALA A 159 -11.14 -25.28 21.61
C ALA A 159 -11.61 -24.94 23.03
N GLN A 160 -10.69 -24.92 24.00
CA GLN A 160 -10.95 -24.59 25.40
C GLN A 160 -10.95 -23.08 25.71
N ALA A 161 -10.68 -22.23 24.70
CA ALA A 161 -10.67 -20.78 24.88
C ALA A 161 -12.00 -20.27 25.47
N PRO A 162 -11.98 -19.26 26.36
CA PRO A 162 -13.20 -18.72 26.95
C PRO A 162 -14.10 -18.09 25.88
N ASP A 163 -15.41 -18.24 26.03
CA ASP A 163 -16.38 -17.57 25.16
C ASP A 163 -16.67 -16.14 25.60
N LEU A 164 -15.84 -15.23 25.08
CA LEU A 164 -15.94 -13.82 25.38
C LEU A 164 -17.04 -13.16 24.53
N ARG A 165 -17.83 -12.29 25.17
CA ARG A 165 -18.79 -11.43 24.46
C ARG A 165 -18.07 -10.46 23.52
N ARG A 166 -18.77 -9.95 22.50
CA ARG A 166 -18.18 -9.05 21.50
C ARG A 166 -17.51 -7.81 22.10
N ASP A 167 -18.09 -7.21 23.15
CA ASP A 167 -17.48 -6.05 23.82
C ASP A 167 -16.18 -6.40 24.53
N SER A 168 -16.11 -7.59 25.14
CA SER A 168 -14.88 -8.12 25.74
C SER A 168 -13.83 -8.41 24.67
N LEU A 169 -14.21 -9.04 23.56
CA LEU A 169 -13.31 -9.28 22.42
C LEU A 169 -12.77 -7.97 21.84
N ARG A 170 -13.61 -6.93 21.73
CA ARG A 170 -13.18 -5.59 21.32
C ARG A 170 -12.15 -5.01 22.29
N ALA A 171 -12.41 -5.11 23.60
CA ALA A 171 -11.46 -4.66 24.61
C ALA A 171 -10.11 -5.40 24.49
N VAL A 172 -10.13 -6.71 24.23
CA VAL A 172 -8.90 -7.49 23.96
C VAL A 172 -8.19 -6.98 22.70
N ALA A 173 -8.90 -6.74 21.60
CA ALA A 173 -8.32 -6.18 20.38
C ALA A 173 -7.65 -4.82 20.65
N VAL A 174 -8.29 -3.94 21.42
CA VAL A 174 -7.72 -2.65 21.83
C VAL A 174 -6.44 -2.84 22.68
N LYS A 175 -6.44 -3.78 23.64
CA LYS A 175 -5.24 -4.09 24.43
C LYS A 175 -4.08 -4.58 23.54
N VAL A 176 -4.36 -5.50 22.61
CA VAL A 176 -3.37 -6.03 21.67
C VAL A 176 -2.81 -4.91 20.82
N LEU A 177 -3.66 -4.05 20.27
CA LEU A 177 -3.16 -2.94 19.46
C LEU A 177 -2.37 -1.93 20.29
N GLY A 178 -2.76 -1.65 21.53
CA GLY A 178 -1.97 -0.82 22.43
C GLY A 178 -0.55 -1.38 22.67
N VAL A 179 -0.40 -2.70 22.67
CA VAL A 179 0.94 -3.36 22.69
C VAL A 179 1.70 -3.08 21.39
N VAL A 180 1.06 -3.23 20.23
CA VAL A 180 1.65 -2.96 18.91
C VAL A 180 2.10 -1.51 18.77
N GLN A 181 1.23 -0.57 19.12
CA GLN A 181 1.48 0.87 19.04
C GLN A 181 2.67 1.28 19.91
N VAL A 182 2.73 0.80 21.16
CA VAL A 182 3.88 1.07 22.04
C VAL A 182 5.17 0.48 21.47
N TRP A 183 5.10 -0.73 20.92
CA TRP A 183 6.26 -1.37 20.30
C TRP A 183 6.75 -0.60 19.06
N LEU A 184 5.85 -0.15 18.19
CA LEU A 184 6.17 0.65 17.00
C LEU A 184 6.70 2.04 17.37
N ALA A 185 6.08 2.71 18.35
CA ALA A 185 6.53 4.02 18.82
C ALA A 185 7.98 3.98 19.34
N ARG A 186 8.36 2.92 20.08
CA ARG A 186 9.75 2.70 20.52
C ARG A 186 10.73 2.51 19.37
N LYS A 187 10.25 2.14 18.19
CA LYS A 187 11.03 1.97 16.96
C LYS A 187 10.95 3.19 16.04
N GLY A 188 10.31 4.27 16.48
CA GLY A 188 10.17 5.52 15.72
C GLY A 188 9.06 5.50 14.66
N PHE A 189 8.12 4.54 14.76
CA PHE A 189 7.01 4.42 13.81
C PHE A 189 5.70 4.88 14.43
N SER A 190 4.87 5.55 13.62
CA SER A 190 3.46 5.74 13.92
C SER A 190 2.69 4.48 13.53
N CYS A 191 1.59 4.23 14.24
CA CYS A 191 0.65 3.18 13.92
C CYS A 191 -0.74 3.82 13.92
N PRO A 192 -1.58 3.54 12.92
CA PRO A 192 -2.93 4.04 12.89
C PRO A 192 -3.74 3.65 14.12
N GLY A 193 -4.89 4.30 14.28
CA GLY A 193 -5.83 4.01 15.33
C GLY A 193 -6.39 2.59 15.21
N PRO A 194 -7.07 2.10 16.25
CA PRO A 194 -7.62 0.75 16.23
C PRO A 194 -8.57 0.52 15.07
N SER A 195 -9.25 1.57 14.63
CA SER A 195 -10.30 1.52 13.64
C SER A 195 -9.79 1.55 12.20
N SER A 196 -8.48 1.49 12.01
CA SER A 196 -7.86 1.30 10.70
C SER A 196 -7.43 -0.16 10.51
N PRO A 197 -7.82 -0.82 9.41
CA PRO A 197 -7.28 -2.13 9.03
C PRO A 197 -5.75 -2.15 8.95
N GLU A 198 -5.12 -1.03 8.60
CA GLU A 198 -3.67 -0.87 8.45
C GLU A 198 -2.92 -1.02 9.78
N ALA A 199 -3.57 -0.69 10.90
CA ALA A 199 -3.01 -0.93 12.22
C ALA A 199 -2.71 -2.42 12.43
N TRP A 200 -3.60 -3.30 11.97
CA TRP A 200 -3.46 -4.75 12.04
C TRP A 200 -2.57 -5.31 10.93
N ALA A 201 -2.61 -4.74 9.73
CA ALA A 201 -1.66 -5.04 8.66
C ALA A 201 -0.21 -4.82 9.11
N THR A 202 0.04 -3.74 9.86
CA THR A 202 1.39 -3.44 10.38
C THR A 202 1.86 -4.50 11.38
N LEU A 203 0.98 -4.98 12.27
CA LEU A 203 1.27 -6.15 13.10
C LEU A 203 1.55 -7.35 12.21
N PHE A 204 0.69 -7.66 11.25
CA PHE A 204 0.80 -8.86 10.42
C PHE A 204 2.13 -8.88 9.66
N GLN A 205 2.48 -7.78 9.00
CA GLN A 205 3.76 -7.59 8.32
C GLN A 205 4.95 -7.68 9.27
N SER A 206 4.78 -7.38 10.55
CA SER A 206 5.86 -7.54 11.55
C SER A 206 6.06 -8.98 12.01
N VAL A 207 5.13 -9.90 11.71
CA VAL A 207 5.11 -11.30 12.18
C VAL A 207 5.18 -12.32 11.03
N ASP A 208 4.64 -12.00 9.85
CA ASP A 208 4.79 -12.81 8.64
C ASP A 208 6.18 -12.60 8.02
N PHE A 209 7.20 -13.17 8.65
CA PHE A 209 8.60 -13.05 8.24
C PHE A 209 8.90 -13.70 6.90
N ALA A 210 8.10 -14.69 6.49
CA ALA A 210 8.33 -15.46 5.28
C ALA A 210 7.42 -15.03 4.11
N GLY A 211 6.58 -14.00 4.28
CA GLY A 211 5.85 -13.35 3.20
C GLY A 211 4.82 -14.26 2.53
N HIS A 212 4.36 -15.31 3.22
CA HIS A 212 3.40 -16.27 2.69
C HIS A 212 1.96 -15.75 2.73
N GLY A 213 1.73 -14.55 3.27
CA GLY A 213 0.43 -13.90 3.38
C GLY A 213 -0.49 -14.57 4.41
N LYS A 214 0.12 -15.29 5.36
CA LYS A 214 -0.56 -16.11 6.37
C LYS A 214 0.12 -15.97 7.72
N LEU A 215 -0.68 -15.89 8.77
CA LEU A 215 -0.24 -15.80 10.15
C LEU A 215 -0.82 -16.98 10.91
N SER A 216 0.05 -17.73 11.59
CA SER A 216 -0.36 -18.80 12.49
C SER A 216 -0.55 -18.27 13.91
N TYR A 217 -1.41 -18.94 14.70
CA TYR A 217 -1.61 -18.54 16.10
C TYR A 217 -0.31 -18.56 16.93
N PRO A 218 0.57 -19.58 16.84
CA PRO A 218 1.80 -19.58 17.63
C PRO A 218 2.70 -18.39 17.30
N ALA A 219 2.80 -18.03 16.01
CA ALA A 219 3.56 -16.86 15.57
C ALA A 219 2.93 -15.56 16.08
N PHE A 220 1.60 -15.43 16.02
CA PHE A 220 0.85 -14.29 16.56
C PHE A 220 1.04 -14.14 18.07
N GLN A 221 0.90 -15.24 18.83
CA GLN A 221 1.07 -15.26 20.29
C GLN A 221 2.48 -14.86 20.69
N ALA A 222 3.50 -15.46 20.09
CA ALA A 222 4.89 -15.13 20.37
C ALA A 222 5.21 -13.67 20.01
N ALA A 223 4.66 -13.16 18.92
CA ALA A 223 4.84 -11.77 18.53
C ALA A 223 4.25 -10.81 19.56
N VAL A 224 2.97 -10.99 19.92
CA VAL A 224 2.27 -10.07 20.83
C VAL A 224 2.83 -10.19 22.26
N LEU A 225 2.96 -11.40 22.79
CA LEU A 225 3.34 -11.61 24.18
C LEU A 225 4.85 -11.44 24.40
N ASP A 226 5.69 -12.03 23.55
CA ASP A 226 7.13 -12.15 23.81
C ASP A 226 7.97 -11.07 23.12
N ARG A 227 7.75 -10.85 21.82
CA ARG A 227 8.52 -9.88 21.02
C ARG A 227 8.11 -8.44 21.34
N MET A 228 6.81 -8.17 21.38
CA MET A 228 6.26 -6.85 21.68
C MET A 228 6.10 -6.59 23.19
N LYS A 229 6.42 -7.59 24.02
CA LYS A 229 6.35 -7.52 25.50
C LYS A 229 4.94 -7.23 26.01
N GLY A 230 3.94 -7.90 25.43
CA GLY A 230 2.54 -7.80 25.82
C GLY A 230 2.15 -8.59 27.07
N ARG A 231 3.03 -9.43 27.61
CA ARG A 231 2.78 -10.16 28.87
C ARG A 231 2.43 -9.17 29.99
N GLY A 232 1.36 -9.47 30.73
CA GLY A 232 0.79 -8.60 31.78
C GLY A 232 -0.23 -7.57 31.27
N ARG A 233 -0.30 -7.30 29.96
CA ARG A 233 -1.34 -6.44 29.36
C ARG A 233 -2.46 -7.23 28.68
N VAL A 234 -2.10 -8.35 28.06
CA VAL A 234 -3.03 -9.26 27.38
C VAL A 234 -2.83 -10.65 27.97
N ALA A 235 -3.91 -11.26 28.47
CA ALA A 235 -3.84 -12.63 28.94
C ALA A 235 -3.83 -13.60 27.75
N GLU A 236 -3.21 -14.76 27.93
CA GLU A 236 -3.12 -15.76 26.88
C GLU A 236 -4.48 -16.35 26.49
N THR A 237 -5.36 -16.55 27.47
CA THR A 237 -6.74 -17.00 27.26
C THR A 237 -7.59 -15.94 26.53
N GLU A 238 -7.34 -14.66 26.78
CA GLU A 238 -7.94 -13.55 26.01
C GLU A 238 -7.47 -13.59 24.55
N LEU A 239 -6.18 -13.84 24.32
CA LEU A 239 -5.60 -13.89 22.98
C LEU A 239 -6.12 -15.09 22.17
N LEU A 240 -6.28 -16.25 22.82
CA LEU A 240 -6.95 -17.43 22.25
C LEU A 240 -8.40 -17.12 21.87
N ALA A 241 -9.16 -16.47 22.76
CA ALA A 241 -10.55 -16.11 22.49
C ALA A 241 -10.67 -15.12 21.31
N LEU A 242 -9.76 -14.15 21.21
CA LEU A 242 -9.68 -13.26 20.06
C LEU A 242 -9.32 -14.03 18.78
N TRP A 243 -8.33 -14.94 18.86
CA TRP A 243 -7.91 -15.75 17.72
C TRP A 243 -9.05 -16.63 17.20
N ARG A 244 -9.84 -17.19 18.10
CA ARG A 244 -11.00 -18.02 17.76
C ARG A 244 -12.03 -17.30 16.89
N MET A 245 -12.17 -15.99 17.07
CA MET A 245 -13.06 -15.16 16.27
C MET A 245 -12.51 -14.94 14.85
N VAL A 246 -11.20 -14.76 14.70
CA VAL A 246 -10.57 -14.50 13.40
C VAL A 246 -10.35 -15.79 12.59
N ASP A 247 -10.01 -16.91 13.25
CA ASP A 247 -9.85 -18.22 12.63
C ASP A 247 -11.16 -19.00 12.58
N VAL A 248 -12.11 -18.49 11.78
CA VAL A 248 -13.40 -19.16 11.53
C VAL A 248 -13.19 -20.59 11.01
N SER A 249 -12.12 -20.82 10.25
CA SER A 249 -11.83 -22.11 9.62
C SER A 249 -11.23 -23.15 10.55
N ARG A 250 -10.80 -22.75 11.76
CA ARG A 250 -10.10 -23.61 12.74
C ARG A 250 -8.83 -24.27 12.18
N LYS A 251 -8.14 -23.57 11.28
CA LYS A 251 -6.91 -24.06 10.63
C LYS A 251 -5.65 -23.62 11.36
N MET A 252 -5.78 -22.85 12.44
CA MET A 252 -4.69 -22.21 13.17
C MET A 252 -3.88 -21.22 12.32
N GLU A 253 -4.40 -20.84 11.15
CA GLU A 253 -3.80 -19.94 10.18
C GLU A 253 -4.87 -19.02 9.58
N VAL A 254 -4.55 -17.74 9.45
CA VAL A 254 -5.42 -16.73 8.84
C VAL A 254 -4.63 -15.85 7.88
N ARG A 255 -5.28 -15.36 6.83
CA ARG A 255 -4.70 -14.37 5.91
C ARG A 255 -4.77 -12.97 6.52
N GLU A 256 -3.88 -12.08 6.08
CA GLU A 256 -3.81 -10.68 6.53
C GLU A 256 -5.17 -9.99 6.40
N GLU A 257 -5.73 -9.98 5.19
CA GLU A 257 -7.00 -9.32 4.90
C GLU A 257 -8.14 -9.86 5.79
N GLN A 258 -8.22 -11.18 5.97
CA GLN A 258 -9.22 -11.79 6.85
C GLN A 258 -9.04 -11.33 8.30
N PHE A 259 -7.80 -11.32 8.79
CA PHE A 259 -7.48 -10.93 10.15
C PHE A 259 -7.84 -9.46 10.40
N SER A 260 -7.38 -8.56 9.53
CA SER A 260 -7.62 -7.12 9.62
C SER A 260 -9.10 -6.79 9.50
N ASN A 261 -9.82 -7.38 8.54
CA ASN A 261 -11.24 -7.07 8.31
C ASN A 261 -12.13 -7.54 9.47
N ILE A 262 -11.87 -8.70 10.06
CA ILE A 262 -12.66 -9.18 11.21
C ILE A 262 -12.46 -8.27 12.43
N LEU A 263 -11.21 -7.85 12.69
CA LEU A 263 -10.91 -6.97 13.82
C LEU A 263 -11.45 -5.55 13.59
N TYR A 264 -11.37 -5.05 12.36
CA TYR A 264 -12.00 -3.79 11.97
C TYR A 264 -13.51 -3.81 12.22
N ARG A 265 -14.22 -4.83 11.71
CA ARG A 265 -15.67 -5.02 11.91
C ARG A 265 -16.04 -5.09 13.39
N LEU A 266 -15.27 -5.84 14.18
CA LEU A 266 -15.49 -5.94 15.62
C LEU A 266 -15.47 -4.57 16.31
N GLN A 267 -14.61 -3.65 15.85
CA GLN A 267 -14.52 -2.31 16.41
C GLN A 267 -15.60 -1.35 15.91
N THR A 268 -15.95 -1.41 14.62
CA THR A 268 -16.92 -0.49 14.02
C THR A 268 -18.38 -0.87 14.30
N GLU A 269 -18.63 -2.06 14.85
CA GLU A 269 -19.97 -2.52 15.23
C GLU A 269 -20.74 -1.55 16.12
N THR A 270 -20.07 -0.93 17.09
CA THR A 270 -20.65 0.06 18.03
C THR A 270 -20.76 1.45 17.47
N TRP A 271 -20.26 1.72 16.26
CA TRP A 271 -20.33 3.06 15.70
C TRP A 271 -21.79 3.45 15.43
N PRO A 272 -22.18 4.71 15.62
CA PRO A 272 -23.58 5.11 15.46
C PRO A 272 -24.15 4.77 14.08
N ARG A 273 -25.43 4.40 14.05
CA ARG A 273 -26.20 4.32 12.81
C ARG A 273 -27.01 5.60 12.70
N LEU A 274 -26.59 6.47 11.78
CA LEU A 274 -27.28 7.73 11.52
C LEU A 274 -28.51 7.50 10.66
N CYS A 275 -29.51 8.37 10.77
CA CYS A 275 -30.67 8.34 9.90
C CYS A 275 -30.42 9.14 8.61
N PRO A 276 -31.22 8.94 7.54
CA PRO A 276 -31.04 9.68 6.29
C PRO A 276 -31.04 11.22 6.44
N ALA A 277 -31.85 11.75 7.36
CA ALA A 277 -31.92 13.19 7.63
C ALA A 277 -30.61 13.74 8.22
N ASP A 278 -29.87 12.94 8.99
CA ASP A 278 -28.56 13.32 9.47
C ASP A 278 -27.58 13.46 8.30
N PHE A 279 -27.59 12.54 7.34
CA PHE A 279 -26.66 12.58 6.21
C PHE A 279 -26.81 13.88 5.40
N GLU A 280 -28.04 14.34 5.16
CA GLU A 280 -28.29 15.61 4.49
C GLU A 280 -27.58 16.78 5.20
N ARG A 281 -27.78 16.90 6.51
CA ARG A 281 -27.15 17.95 7.32
C ARG A 281 -25.63 17.88 7.27
N HIS A 282 -25.05 16.69 7.41
CA HIS A 282 -23.59 16.52 7.40
C HIS A 282 -22.98 16.80 6.03
N ILE A 283 -23.68 16.45 4.93
CA ILE A 283 -23.26 16.77 3.57
C ILE A 283 -23.26 18.29 3.33
N GLU A 284 -24.26 19.01 3.84
CA GLU A 284 -24.30 20.47 3.78
C GLU A 284 -23.08 21.09 4.49
N VAL A 285 -22.75 20.63 5.70
CA VAL A 285 -21.56 21.09 6.45
C VAL A 285 -20.26 20.79 5.70
N LEU A 286 -20.09 19.55 5.22
CA LEU A 286 -18.91 19.12 4.46
C LEU A 286 -18.73 19.97 3.20
N ASN A 287 -19.79 20.20 2.42
CA ASN A 287 -19.74 21.01 1.21
C ASN A 287 -19.46 22.49 1.48
N ALA A 288 -20.04 23.06 2.55
CA ALA A 288 -19.78 24.44 2.95
C ALA A 288 -18.31 24.64 3.32
N ALA A 289 -17.73 23.73 4.10
CA ALA A 289 -16.31 23.76 4.46
C ALA A 289 -15.41 23.58 3.24
N ALA A 290 -15.71 22.60 2.37
CA ALA A 290 -15.00 22.35 1.12
C ALA A 290 -15.00 23.58 0.20
N HIS A 291 -16.13 24.28 0.09
CA HIS A 291 -16.23 25.51 -0.68
C HIS A 291 -15.43 26.65 -0.04
N LYS A 292 -15.55 26.84 1.28
CA LYS A 292 -14.83 27.88 2.04
C LYS A 292 -13.30 27.76 1.86
N TRP A 293 -12.76 26.56 2.05
CA TRP A 293 -11.31 26.36 2.10
C TRP A 293 -10.65 26.06 0.74
N HIS A 294 -11.36 25.37 -0.16
CA HIS A 294 -10.78 24.90 -1.42
C HIS A 294 -11.46 25.45 -2.67
N ARG A 295 -12.51 26.28 -2.52
CA ARG A 295 -13.37 26.75 -3.63
C ARG A 295 -13.83 25.59 -4.51
N ALA A 296 -14.07 24.43 -3.88
CA ALA A 296 -14.22 23.18 -4.60
C ALA A 296 -15.57 23.06 -5.31
N SER A 297 -16.62 23.78 -4.91
CA SER A 297 -17.95 23.77 -5.55
C SER A 297 -18.46 22.36 -5.89
N GLY A 298 -18.22 21.38 -5.02
CA GLY A 298 -18.58 19.96 -5.22
C GLY A 298 -17.50 19.09 -5.89
N ASN A 299 -16.37 19.66 -6.31
CA ASN A 299 -15.20 18.92 -6.80
C ASN A 299 -14.37 18.36 -5.64
N TRP A 300 -14.92 17.34 -4.98
CA TRP A 300 -14.29 16.62 -3.89
C TRP A 300 -13.03 15.86 -4.31
N TYR A 301 -12.90 15.51 -5.60
CA TYR A 301 -11.69 14.88 -6.11
C TYR A 301 -10.43 15.69 -5.78
N LYS A 302 -10.50 17.03 -5.89
CA LYS A 302 -9.38 17.93 -5.55
C LYS A 302 -9.01 17.90 -4.07
N ILE A 303 -9.98 17.68 -3.18
CA ILE A 303 -9.75 17.67 -1.73
C ILE A 303 -9.18 16.32 -1.33
N LEU A 304 -9.78 15.24 -1.81
CA LEU A 304 -9.34 13.89 -1.49
C LEU A 304 -7.94 13.59 -2.02
N THR A 305 -7.57 14.05 -3.23
CA THR A 305 -6.21 13.89 -3.75
C THR A 305 -5.16 14.74 -3.03
N LEU A 306 -5.54 15.83 -2.36
CA LEU A 306 -4.61 16.59 -1.51
C LEU A 306 -4.33 15.90 -0.16
N CYS A 307 -5.16 14.95 0.23
CA CYS A 307 -5.10 14.27 1.52
C CYS A 307 -4.72 12.78 1.43
N ASP A 308 -4.88 12.16 0.26
CA ASP A 308 -4.33 10.84 -0.08
C ASP A 308 -2.81 10.96 -0.27
N GLU A 309 -2.10 11.11 0.86
CA GLU A 309 -0.64 11.27 0.93
C GLU A 309 0.08 10.08 0.25
N GLU A 310 -0.55 8.90 0.24
CA GLU A 310 -0.01 7.66 -0.35
C GLU A 310 -0.47 7.40 -1.79
N LYS A 311 -1.34 8.25 -2.37
CA LYS A 311 -1.96 8.07 -3.70
C LYS A 311 -2.60 6.69 -3.89
N SER A 312 -3.13 6.13 -2.81
CA SER A 312 -3.72 4.79 -2.83
C SER A 312 -5.05 4.74 -3.59
N GLY A 313 -5.69 5.89 -3.79
CA GLY A 313 -7.03 6.01 -4.37
C GLY A 313 -8.16 5.61 -3.42
N LYS A 314 -7.82 5.26 -2.19
CA LYS A 314 -8.74 4.90 -1.10
C LYS A 314 -8.40 5.73 0.14
N LEU A 315 -9.37 5.88 1.02
CA LEU A 315 -9.20 6.54 2.30
C LEU A 315 -9.42 5.52 3.41
N SER A 316 -8.69 5.65 4.51
CA SER A 316 -9.03 5.07 5.81
C SER A 316 -9.83 6.06 6.66
N PHE A 317 -10.40 5.57 7.77
CA PHE A 317 -11.16 6.43 8.68
C PHE A 317 -10.28 7.53 9.26
N GLU A 318 -9.04 7.20 9.61
CA GLU A 318 -8.04 8.12 10.16
C GLU A 318 -7.68 9.22 9.15
N GLU A 319 -7.48 8.87 7.88
CA GLU A 319 -7.25 9.84 6.81
C GLU A 319 -8.46 10.75 6.61
N PHE A 320 -9.66 10.17 6.57
CA PHE A 320 -10.89 10.95 6.46
C PHE A 320 -11.10 11.88 7.66
N ASN A 321 -10.85 11.40 8.88
CA ASN A 321 -10.89 12.21 10.10
C ASN A 321 -9.88 13.35 10.03
N LYS A 322 -8.65 13.06 9.60
CA LYS A 322 -7.61 14.08 9.36
C LYS A 322 -8.06 15.12 8.34
N VAL A 323 -8.70 14.72 7.23
CA VAL A 323 -9.27 15.66 6.23
C VAL A 323 -10.31 16.58 6.88
N VAL A 324 -11.22 16.01 7.66
CA VAL A 324 -12.34 16.74 8.27
C VAL A 324 -11.85 17.70 9.38
N ARG A 325 -10.95 17.24 10.25
CA ARG A 325 -10.54 17.97 11.46
C ARG A 325 -9.36 18.90 11.28
N LYS A 326 -8.39 18.54 10.46
CA LYS A 326 -7.14 19.30 10.36
C LYS A 326 -7.41 20.69 9.81
N ASN A 327 -6.66 21.67 10.30
CA ASN A 327 -6.58 22.99 9.69
C ASN A 327 -6.15 22.88 8.22
N PHE A 328 -6.31 23.96 7.45
CA PHE A 328 -5.86 24.04 6.06
C PHE A 328 -4.49 23.33 5.87
N PRO A 329 -4.36 22.35 4.96
CA PRO A 329 -5.24 22.05 3.82
C PRO A 329 -6.42 21.09 4.11
N GLY A 330 -6.80 20.84 5.37
CA GLY A 330 -8.05 20.17 5.72
C GLY A 330 -9.25 21.10 5.78
N LEU A 331 -10.42 20.56 6.16
CA LEU A 331 -11.70 21.26 6.18
C LEU A 331 -11.93 22.10 7.45
N SER A 332 -11.12 21.90 8.49
CA SER A 332 -11.23 22.61 9.78
C SER A 332 -12.64 22.56 10.39
N ILE A 333 -13.34 21.42 10.27
CA ILE A 333 -14.68 21.21 10.82
C ILE A 333 -14.56 20.79 12.29
N SER A 334 -15.18 21.56 13.18
CA SER A 334 -15.04 21.36 14.62
C SER A 334 -15.90 20.21 15.15
N GLN A 335 -15.65 19.78 16.40
CA GLN A 335 -16.46 18.74 17.05
C GLN A 335 -17.89 19.20 17.34
N GLU A 336 -18.13 20.51 17.42
CA GLU A 336 -19.45 21.10 17.58
C GLU A 336 -20.27 21.03 16.28
N GLU A 337 -19.62 21.15 15.13
CA GLU A 337 -20.28 21.06 13.82
C GLU A 337 -20.61 19.61 13.44
N ILE A 338 -19.64 18.71 13.62
CA ILE A 338 -19.77 17.26 13.45
C ILE A 338 -19.03 16.63 14.63
N SER A 339 -19.72 15.95 15.54
CA SER A 339 -19.10 15.22 16.65
C SER A 339 -18.34 13.98 16.17
N GLU A 340 -17.48 13.39 17.02
CA GLU A 340 -16.77 12.14 16.67
C GLU A 340 -17.73 10.98 16.39
N ASP A 341 -18.84 10.89 17.13
CA ASP A 341 -19.86 9.86 16.93
C ASP A 341 -20.61 10.05 15.61
N GLN A 342 -20.92 11.30 15.25
CA GLN A 342 -21.47 11.62 13.92
C GLN A 342 -20.47 11.29 12.81
N LEU A 343 -19.18 11.61 12.98
CA LEU A 343 -18.15 11.33 11.99
C LEU A 343 -17.97 9.82 11.76
N ARG A 344 -17.97 9.02 12.85
CA ARG A 344 -18.00 7.55 12.79
C ARG A 344 -19.26 7.03 12.10
N GLY A 345 -20.41 7.64 12.37
CA GLY A 345 -21.67 7.29 11.72
C GLY A 345 -21.68 7.59 10.22
N ILE A 346 -21.10 8.73 9.80
CA ILE A 346 -20.88 9.07 8.39
C ILE A 346 -19.98 8.02 7.75
N TRP A 347 -18.83 7.72 8.36
CA TRP A 347 -17.91 6.70 7.86
C TRP A 347 -18.59 5.35 7.67
N ARG A 348 -19.29 4.86 8.69
CA ARG A 348 -20.02 3.59 8.66
C ARG A 348 -21.01 3.53 7.50
N SER A 349 -21.58 4.66 7.10
CA SER A 349 -22.51 4.72 5.96
C SER A 349 -21.83 4.78 4.59
N MET A 350 -20.56 5.21 4.53
CA MET A 350 -19.75 5.20 3.31
C MET A 350 -19.11 3.82 3.08
N ASP A 351 -18.52 3.24 4.13
CA ASP A 351 -17.89 1.91 4.14
C ASP A 351 -18.93 0.80 4.32
N ALA A 352 -19.85 0.71 3.35
CA ALA A 352 -20.99 -0.22 3.43
C ALA A 352 -20.56 -1.70 3.39
N ASP A 353 -19.45 -2.01 2.73
CA ASP A 353 -18.90 -3.37 2.64
C ASP A 353 -18.04 -3.77 3.85
N GLN A 354 -17.80 -2.81 4.76
CA GLN A 354 -16.97 -2.99 5.95
C GLN A 354 -15.58 -3.51 5.62
N SER A 355 -15.00 -2.99 4.53
CA SER A 355 -13.60 -3.24 4.15
C SER A 355 -12.63 -2.37 4.95
N GLY A 356 -13.13 -1.29 5.54
CA GLY A 356 -12.33 -0.28 6.23
C GLY A 356 -11.64 0.69 5.28
N TRP A 357 -12.02 0.67 4.01
CA TRP A 357 -11.52 1.55 2.98
C TRP A 357 -12.68 2.19 2.23
N VAL A 358 -12.59 3.48 1.97
CA VAL A 358 -13.56 4.18 1.12
C VAL A 358 -12.83 4.73 -0.10
N SER A 359 -13.14 4.18 -1.27
CA SER A 359 -12.66 4.72 -2.54
C SER A 359 -13.29 6.10 -2.81
N VAL A 360 -12.62 6.89 -3.64
CA VAL A 360 -13.19 8.17 -4.13
C VAL A 360 -14.55 7.94 -4.80
N GLN A 361 -14.74 6.81 -5.49
CA GLN A 361 -16.02 6.47 -6.11
C GLN A 361 -17.12 6.25 -5.07
N GLU A 362 -16.87 5.46 -4.04
CA GLU A 362 -17.83 5.20 -2.95
C GLU A 362 -18.22 6.48 -2.23
N PHE A 363 -17.23 7.30 -1.87
CA PHE A 363 -17.46 8.63 -1.29
C PHE A 363 -18.38 9.48 -2.18
N MET A 364 -18.06 9.57 -3.48
CA MET A 364 -18.82 10.39 -4.42
C MET A 364 -20.23 9.86 -4.67
N VAL A 365 -20.42 8.53 -4.70
CA VAL A 365 -21.75 7.91 -4.77
C VAL A 365 -22.56 8.22 -3.52
N TRP A 366 -21.94 8.11 -2.34
CA TRP A 366 -22.57 8.42 -1.06
C TRP A 366 -23.02 9.89 -0.98
N MET A 367 -22.15 10.83 -1.35
CA MET A 367 -22.46 12.27 -1.39
C MET A 367 -23.64 12.58 -2.31
N ARG A 368 -23.71 11.94 -3.48
CA ARG A 368 -24.83 12.15 -4.43
C ARG A 368 -26.13 11.53 -3.95
N SER A 369 -26.07 10.33 -3.38
CA SER A 369 -27.26 9.56 -3.01
C SER A 369 -27.99 10.15 -1.80
N ASN A 370 -27.27 10.89 -0.95
CA ASN A 370 -27.79 11.47 0.28
C ASN A 370 -27.93 13.01 0.23
N ALA A 371 -27.64 13.65 -0.92
CA ALA A 371 -27.90 15.08 -1.11
C ALA A 371 -29.35 15.31 -1.60
N ARG A 372 -29.99 16.38 -1.11
CA ARG A 372 -31.38 16.80 -1.42
C ARG A 372 -31.74 16.89 -2.92
N ASN A 373 -30.75 16.95 -3.81
CA ASN A 373 -30.97 17.21 -5.23
C ASN A 373 -31.08 15.92 -6.06
N ARG A 374 -32.24 15.25 -5.98
CA ARG A 374 -32.68 14.29 -7.02
C ARG A 374 -32.65 14.89 -8.44
N ASN A 375 -32.52 16.21 -8.60
CA ASN A 375 -32.45 16.91 -9.89
C ASN A 375 -31.11 16.79 -10.64
N LEU A 376 -30.02 16.31 -10.01
CA LEU A 376 -28.79 15.98 -10.76
C LEU A 376 -29.00 14.79 -11.71
N HIS A 377 -29.97 13.91 -11.41
CA HIS A 377 -30.36 12.83 -12.32
C HIS A 377 -30.96 13.34 -13.63
N ARG A 378 -31.57 14.54 -13.66
CA ARG A 378 -32.09 15.13 -14.90
C ARG A 378 -30.95 15.54 -15.83
N HIS A 379 -29.86 16.08 -15.29
CA HIS A 379 -28.68 16.47 -16.07
C HIS A 379 -27.86 15.28 -16.59
N MET A 380 -27.71 14.19 -15.82
CA MET A 380 -27.02 12.99 -16.30
C MET A 380 -27.84 12.22 -17.34
N ASN A 381 -29.16 12.10 -17.15
CA ASN A 381 -30.04 11.53 -18.17
C ASN A 381 -30.07 12.40 -19.43
N ASP A 382 -30.00 13.73 -19.31
CA ASP A 382 -29.79 14.65 -20.43
C ASP A 382 -28.41 14.50 -21.08
N THR A 383 -27.37 14.11 -20.32
CA THR A 383 -26.02 13.94 -20.85
C THR A 383 -25.86 12.61 -21.58
N GLU A 384 -26.44 11.52 -21.04
CA GLU A 384 -26.52 10.24 -21.73
C GLU A 384 -27.50 10.29 -22.91
N ALA A 385 -28.64 10.99 -22.79
CA ALA A 385 -29.54 11.23 -23.90
C ALA A 385 -28.89 12.11 -24.98
N LYS A 386 -28.17 13.18 -24.61
CA LYS A 386 -27.37 13.98 -25.55
C LYS A 386 -26.27 13.17 -26.20
N ARG A 387 -25.60 12.29 -25.46
CA ARG A 387 -24.53 11.44 -25.98
C ARG A 387 -25.08 10.38 -26.95
N ARG A 388 -26.24 9.79 -26.65
CA ARG A 388 -26.95 8.88 -27.57
C ARG A 388 -27.45 9.62 -28.81
N LEU A 389 -27.99 10.83 -28.67
CA LEU A 389 -28.36 11.70 -29.79
C LEU A 389 -27.14 12.09 -30.64
N LEU A 390 -25.99 12.35 -30.02
CA LEU A 390 -24.74 12.66 -30.74
C LEU A 390 -24.21 11.42 -31.49
N GLU A 391 -24.23 10.25 -30.85
CA GLU A 391 -23.80 8.98 -31.44
C GLU A 391 -24.75 8.52 -32.57
N GLU A 392 -26.04 8.86 -32.48
CA GLU A 392 -27.06 8.60 -33.50
C GLU A 392 -26.98 9.61 -34.66
N GLN A 393 -26.72 10.89 -34.37
CA GLN A 393 -26.37 11.90 -35.38
C GLN A 393 -25.07 11.56 -36.12
N GLN A 394 -24.04 11.10 -35.40
CA GLN A 394 -22.77 10.66 -36.00
C GLN A 394 -22.87 9.34 -36.78
N ARG A 395 -23.86 8.50 -36.48
CA ARG A 395 -24.17 7.31 -37.30
C ARG A 395 -24.95 7.65 -38.56
N GLN A 396 -25.74 8.73 -38.55
CA GLN A 396 -26.50 9.22 -39.71
C GLN A 396 -25.65 10.10 -40.63
N GLU A 397 -24.68 10.84 -40.10
CA GLU A 397 -23.69 11.60 -40.88
C GLU A 397 -22.48 10.72 -41.25
N GLY A 398 -22.66 9.93 -42.31
CA GLY A 398 -21.59 9.13 -42.90
C GLY A 398 -20.46 9.98 -43.51
N HIS A 399 -19.23 9.50 -43.31
CA HIS A 399 -18.00 9.77 -44.07
C HIS A 399 -17.27 11.10 -43.79
N VAL A 400 -16.31 11.07 -42.86
CA VAL A 400 -15.24 12.08 -42.78
C VAL A 400 -14.21 11.76 -43.88
N PRO A 401 -13.95 12.63 -44.87
CA PRO A 401 -12.95 12.36 -45.88
C PRO A 401 -11.56 12.37 -45.22
N THR A 402 -10.79 11.30 -45.43
CA THR A 402 -9.37 11.26 -45.11
C THR A 402 -8.64 12.35 -45.89
N LYS A 403 -8.20 13.40 -45.18
CA LYS A 403 -7.38 14.47 -45.75
C LYS A 403 -6.06 13.90 -46.25
N THR A 404 -5.63 14.35 -47.42
CA THR A 404 -4.38 13.86 -48.03
C THR A 404 -3.17 14.34 -47.23
N MET A 405 -2.04 13.64 -47.36
CA MET A 405 -0.79 13.99 -46.67
C MET A 405 -0.33 15.43 -46.98
N GLU A 406 -0.68 15.94 -48.17
CA GLU A 406 -0.39 17.29 -48.62
C GLU A 406 -1.20 18.35 -47.86
N GLU A 407 -2.47 18.07 -47.56
CA GLU A 407 -3.33 18.94 -46.75
C GLU A 407 -2.89 18.97 -45.28
N LEU A 408 -2.41 17.84 -44.76
CA LEU A 408 -1.84 17.76 -43.41
C LEU A 408 -0.54 18.55 -43.29
N LEU A 409 0.33 18.49 -44.30
CA LEU A 409 1.56 19.28 -44.34
C LEU A 409 1.27 20.79 -44.48
N SER A 410 0.24 21.16 -45.24
CA SER A 410 -0.23 22.56 -45.34
C SER A 410 -0.76 23.06 -43.99
N ALA A 411 -1.57 22.26 -43.30
CA ALA A 411 -2.09 22.59 -41.98
C ALA A 411 -0.98 22.73 -40.94
N LYS A 412 0.03 21.84 -40.97
CA LYS A 412 1.22 21.92 -40.11
C LYS A 412 1.97 23.24 -40.31
N ARG A 413 2.26 23.63 -41.56
CA ARG A 413 2.98 24.89 -41.87
C ARG A 413 2.20 26.13 -41.41
N GLN A 414 0.88 26.13 -41.56
CA GLN A 414 0.03 27.23 -41.09
C GLN A 414 0.02 27.33 -39.56
N LEU A 415 0.02 26.19 -38.87
CA LEU A 415 0.09 26.15 -37.42
C LEU A 415 1.45 26.65 -36.91
N GLU A 416 2.55 26.19 -37.50
CA GLU A 416 3.91 26.64 -37.20
C GLU A 416 4.06 28.15 -37.41
N ALA A 417 3.56 28.69 -38.51
CA ALA A 417 3.59 30.12 -38.79
C ALA A 417 2.81 30.93 -37.73
N ARG A 418 1.65 30.43 -37.29
CA ARG A 418 0.84 31.08 -36.24
C ARG A 418 1.49 31.03 -34.87
N VAL A 419 2.12 29.91 -34.53
CA VAL A 419 2.86 29.75 -33.27
C VAL A 419 4.08 30.67 -33.25
N LEU A 420 4.85 30.75 -34.33
CA LEU A 420 5.99 31.67 -34.44
C LEU A 420 5.57 33.15 -34.38
N ALA A 421 4.45 33.51 -35.00
CA ALA A 421 3.88 34.86 -34.94
C ALA A 421 3.34 35.21 -33.53
N TYR A 422 2.87 34.21 -32.78
CA TYR A 422 2.47 34.39 -31.38
C TYR A 422 3.69 34.58 -30.46
N LEU A 423 4.72 33.75 -30.62
CA LEU A 423 5.94 33.80 -29.82
C LEU A 423 6.76 35.07 -30.09
N SER A 424 6.82 35.54 -31.34
CA SER A 424 7.43 36.83 -31.68
C SER A 424 6.69 38.01 -31.05
N ARG A 425 5.35 37.98 -31.00
CA ARG A 425 4.53 38.97 -30.28
C ARG A 425 4.76 38.97 -28.77
N LYS A 426 5.29 37.87 -28.21
CA LYS A 426 5.66 37.72 -26.80
C LYS A 426 7.15 37.92 -26.51
N GLY A 427 7.93 38.36 -27.50
CA GLY A 427 9.36 38.69 -27.34
C GLY A 427 10.30 37.48 -27.26
N LEU A 428 9.81 36.26 -27.53
CA LEU A 428 10.60 35.03 -27.48
C LEU A 428 11.03 34.63 -28.89
N ARG A 429 12.32 34.77 -29.22
CA ARG A 429 12.89 34.26 -30.49
C ARG A 429 13.44 32.85 -30.29
N LEU A 430 12.83 31.86 -30.95
CA LEU A 430 13.40 30.52 -31.09
C LEU A 430 14.48 30.55 -32.17
N LYS A 431 15.73 30.25 -31.82
CA LYS A 431 16.76 29.90 -32.80
C LYS A 431 16.55 28.43 -33.18
N ILE A 432 15.96 28.20 -34.34
CA ILE A 432 15.91 26.87 -34.94
C ILE A 432 17.30 26.65 -35.56
N LYS A 433 18.05 25.66 -35.07
CA LYS A 433 19.21 25.12 -35.79
C LYS A 433 18.64 24.24 -36.90
N ASP A 434 19.10 24.47 -38.13
CA ASP A 434 18.80 23.64 -39.30
C ASP A 434 19.11 22.16 -39.06
#